data_AF-A0AAW9QWA5-F1
#
_entry.id   AF-A0AAW9QWA5-F1
#
_cell.length_a   1.000
_cell.length_b   1.000
_cell.length_c   1.000
_cell.angle_alpha   90.00
_cell.angle_beta   90.00
_cell.angle_gamma   90.00
#
_symmetry.space_group_name_H-M   'P 1'
#
loop_
_entity.id
_entity.type
_entity.pdbx_description
1 polymer ?
#
loop_
_entity_poly.entity_id
_entity_poly.type
_entity_poly.pdbx_seq_one_letter_code
_entity_poly.pdbx_strand_id
1 'polypeptide(L)'
;MYLPPLSFFVSRSNRKGFALPLTLIIGLVMLTLGTVMIARGRDENVRARTTQNTTLGRGITEAGIAQYQRFFQDNRNYAYYPSSRWGDVSTTLSQLQTCGTTNTNNATAKRSTNWQALDPNDPKKGQYRLVRYDYAYTGTETGVTEGKAPGVGTLVIEGRGAANLDPSSSANASSVSTSRIEVTIPVEPRTLTNNIPGVWLTQGDLGGNAAAADVLVNDCNAVSTVNITGTDPTTNEAYKVAFTTMQFPALPTVPNLAGTGRSTQILGTLTGQNYTFPRTGGTTPDIPVNITRTVNGQTVTLSNVYEYIVDDVSLQSGNNTITITPGAKVIFYLRGSIRKGSELLHDCTGSSTCKATDFQIYGYGNLPGNSSYEICLTGNDKIEAFILAPNYDVGVAGSGGGAGGVKGSIWAKDWSNNAGCGSNTSNTVVTQTGRWEDLGLQPENLPPQVLQATDWKQKEVSP
;
A
#
# COMPACT_ATOMS: atom_id res chain seq x y z
N MET A 1 -45.42 66.34 35.58
CA MET A 1 -46.13 67.11 36.61
C MET A 1 -45.97 66.37 37.94
N TYR A 2 -45.30 67.01 38.90
CA TYR A 2 -45.32 66.77 40.35
C TYR A 2 -44.66 65.50 40.95
N LEU A 3 -43.43 65.71 41.40
CA LEU A 3 -42.89 65.14 42.64
C LEU A 3 -43.77 65.52 43.85
N PRO A 4 -43.99 64.63 44.84
CA PRO A 4 -44.37 65.02 46.18
C PRO A 4 -43.14 65.15 47.09
N PRO A 5 -43.10 66.15 48.00
CA PRO A 5 -41.95 66.41 48.86
C PRO A 5 -42.01 65.57 50.15
N LEU A 6 -40.89 64.92 50.48
CA LEU A 6 -40.64 64.39 51.82
C LEU A 6 -40.18 65.54 52.72
N SER A 7 -41.09 66.06 53.53
CA SER A 7 -40.82 66.99 54.62
C SER A 7 -40.03 66.27 55.72
N PHE A 8 -38.72 66.51 55.74
CA PHE A 8 -37.78 66.07 56.75
C PHE A 8 -37.86 67.03 57.96
N PHE A 9 -38.31 66.55 59.12
CA PHE A 9 -38.16 67.29 60.37
C PHE A 9 -36.68 67.32 60.77
N VAL A 10 -36.08 68.51 60.70
CA VAL A 10 -34.77 68.82 61.29
C VAL A 10 -34.94 68.90 62.81
N SER A 11 -34.57 67.83 63.51
CA SER A 11 -34.18 67.90 64.92
C SER A 11 -32.70 68.25 64.99
N ARG A 12 -32.43 69.51 65.30
CA ARG A 12 -31.10 70.05 65.54
C ARG A 12 -30.61 69.56 66.90
N SER A 13 -29.76 68.54 66.93
CA SER A 13 -28.89 68.28 68.08
C SER A 13 -27.45 68.03 67.62
N ASN A 14 -26.60 68.94 68.05
CA ASN A 14 -25.18 68.98 67.75
C ASN A 14 -24.47 67.99 68.69
N ARG A 15 -24.11 66.80 68.22
CA ARG A 15 -23.10 65.94 68.87
C ARG A 15 -22.24 65.25 67.82
N LYS A 16 -21.08 65.85 67.54
CA LYS A 16 -19.95 65.17 66.89
C LYS A 16 -19.51 64.04 67.82
N GLY A 17 -19.60 62.78 67.38
CA GLY A 17 -19.15 61.65 68.21
C GLY A 17 -19.60 60.23 67.83
N PHE A 18 -20.34 60.01 66.74
CA PHE A 18 -20.83 58.65 66.38
C PHE A 18 -20.48 58.21 64.95
N ALA A 19 -19.57 58.92 64.26
CA ALA A 19 -19.14 58.53 62.91
C ALA A 19 -18.09 57.41 62.92
N LEU A 20 -17.25 57.34 63.97
CA LEU A 20 -16.04 56.53 64.02
C LEU A 20 -16.27 55.01 64.12
N PRO A 21 -17.22 54.49 64.93
CA PRO A 21 -17.51 53.05 64.94
C PRO A 21 -18.31 52.60 63.70
N LEU A 22 -19.13 53.47 63.12
CA LEU A 22 -19.92 53.15 61.92
C LEU A 22 -19.02 52.99 60.67
N THR A 23 -18.01 53.85 60.50
CA THR A 23 -17.03 53.71 59.41
C THR A 23 -16.12 52.51 59.57
N LEU A 24 -15.79 52.10 60.80
CA LEU A 24 -15.03 50.87 61.06
C LEU A 24 -15.80 49.60 60.66
N ILE A 25 -17.11 49.54 60.97
CA ILE A 25 -17.95 48.39 60.60
C ILE A 25 -18.15 48.31 59.09
N ILE A 26 -18.40 49.45 58.43
CA ILE A 26 -18.55 49.49 56.96
C ILE A 26 -17.22 49.16 56.26
N GLY A 27 -16.09 49.64 56.79
CA GLY A 27 -14.76 49.31 56.29
C GLY A 27 -14.43 47.82 56.41
N LEU A 28 -14.81 47.17 57.52
CA LEU A 28 -14.63 45.73 57.72
C LEU A 28 -15.48 44.91 56.74
N VAL A 29 -16.74 45.30 56.51
CA VAL A 29 -17.64 44.61 55.56
C VAL A 29 -17.17 44.76 54.11
N MET A 30 -16.64 45.93 53.73
CA MET A 30 -16.00 46.11 52.42
C MET A 30 -14.74 45.26 52.26
N LEU A 31 -13.96 45.07 53.33
CA LEU A 31 -12.75 44.26 53.32
C LEU A 31 -13.08 42.76 53.20
N THR A 32 -14.14 42.28 53.84
CA THR A 32 -14.59 40.88 53.69
C THR A 32 -15.21 40.61 52.32
N LEU A 33 -15.95 41.56 51.74
CA LEU A 33 -16.45 41.42 50.37
C LEU A 33 -15.30 41.47 49.35
N GLY A 34 -14.29 42.31 49.57
CA GLY A 34 -13.08 42.37 48.76
C GLY A 34 -12.27 41.08 48.78
N THR A 35 -12.09 40.44 49.94
CA THR A 35 -11.37 39.16 50.04
C THR A 35 -12.13 38.02 49.37
N VAL A 36 -13.46 37.98 49.44
CA VAL A 36 -14.28 36.98 48.74
C VAL A 36 -14.23 37.18 47.22
N MET A 37 -14.24 38.41 46.72
CA MET A 37 -14.09 38.68 45.28
C MET A 37 -12.68 38.33 44.79
N ILE A 38 -11.63 38.55 45.59
CA ILE A 38 -10.25 38.14 45.25
C ILE A 38 -10.12 36.61 45.26
N ALA A 39 -10.75 35.92 46.22
CA ALA A 39 -10.75 34.45 46.27
C ALA A 39 -11.48 33.83 45.06
N ARG A 40 -12.68 34.32 44.73
CA ARG A 40 -13.43 33.88 43.54
C ARG A 40 -12.69 34.20 42.24
N GLY A 41 -12.08 35.38 42.15
CA GLY A 41 -11.27 35.76 40.99
C GLY A 41 -10.03 34.87 40.79
N ARG A 42 -9.46 34.31 41.86
CA ARG A 42 -8.39 33.31 41.76
C ARG A 42 -8.92 31.97 41.26
N ASP A 43 -10.05 31.51 41.79
CA ASP A 43 -10.66 30.23 41.39
C ASP A 43 -11.14 30.24 39.93
N GLU A 44 -11.75 31.33 39.47
CA GLU A 44 -12.18 31.50 38.09
C GLU A 44 -11.01 31.59 37.11
N ASN A 45 -9.95 32.32 37.47
CA ASN A 45 -8.73 32.39 36.66
C ASN A 45 -8.00 31.04 36.59
N VAL A 46 -7.97 30.28 37.70
CA VAL A 46 -7.38 28.94 37.71
C VAL A 46 -8.21 28.00 36.83
N ARG A 47 -9.54 27.99 36.95
CA ARG A 47 -10.42 27.16 36.10
C ARG A 47 -10.29 27.51 34.62
N ALA A 48 -10.31 28.79 34.26
CA ALA A 48 -10.18 29.23 32.88
C ALA A 48 -8.82 28.83 32.28
N ARG A 49 -7.74 28.99 33.04
CA ARG A 49 -6.39 28.53 32.63
C ARG A 49 -6.31 27.01 32.51
N THR A 50 -6.93 26.27 33.43
CA THR A 50 -6.98 24.80 33.34
C THR A 50 -7.74 24.34 32.10
N THR A 51 -8.92 24.90 31.80
CA THR A 51 -9.69 24.56 30.59
C THR A 51 -8.94 24.92 29.30
N GLN A 52 -8.32 26.10 29.25
CA GLN A 52 -7.49 26.52 28.11
C GLN A 52 -6.31 25.58 27.91
N ASN A 53 -5.60 25.25 29.00
CA ASN A 53 -4.48 24.32 28.98
C ASN A 53 -4.91 22.92 28.54
N THR A 54 -6.02 22.38 29.06
CA THR A 54 -6.56 21.08 28.62
C THR A 54 -6.90 21.07 27.14
N THR A 55 -7.45 22.16 26.60
CA THR A 55 -7.77 22.28 25.17
C THR A 55 -6.51 22.29 24.30
N LEU A 56 -5.47 23.02 24.73
CA LEU A 56 -4.17 23.06 24.06
C LEU A 56 -3.49 21.68 24.07
N GLY A 57 -3.42 21.04 25.24
CA GLY A 57 -2.86 19.70 25.39
C GLY A 57 -3.55 18.69 24.46
N ARG A 58 -4.88 18.74 24.41
CA ARG A 58 -5.69 17.89 23.53
C ARG A 58 -5.39 18.14 22.04
N GLY A 59 -5.37 19.39 21.59
CA GLY A 59 -5.07 19.73 20.21
C GLY A 59 -3.68 19.26 19.77
N ILE A 60 -2.69 19.35 20.66
CA ILE A 60 -1.33 18.83 20.42
C ILE A 60 -1.34 17.30 20.31
N THR A 61 -2.08 16.60 21.16
CA THR A 61 -2.21 15.14 21.08
C THR A 61 -2.89 14.70 19.79
N GLU A 62 -3.97 15.36 19.38
CA GLU A 62 -4.68 15.10 18.11
C GLU A 62 -3.76 15.32 16.90
N ALA A 63 -2.98 16.41 16.91
CA ALA A 63 -1.98 16.67 15.88
C ALA A 63 -0.85 15.61 15.87
N GLY A 64 -0.43 15.13 17.05
CA GLY A 64 0.49 14.01 17.18
C GLY A 64 -0.07 12.71 16.58
N ILE A 65 -1.36 12.41 16.79
CA ILE A 65 -2.02 11.25 16.16
C ILE A 65 -2.02 11.39 14.64
N ALA A 66 -2.30 12.58 14.10
CA ALA A 66 -2.22 12.83 12.66
C ALA A 66 -0.82 12.58 12.08
N GLN A 67 0.24 12.91 12.83
CA GLN A 67 1.63 12.59 12.44
C GLN A 67 1.88 11.08 12.37
N TYR A 68 1.31 10.29 13.29
CA TYR A 68 1.40 8.82 13.24
C TYR A 68 0.53 8.21 12.13
N GLN A 69 -0.66 8.75 11.87
CA GLN A 69 -1.47 8.33 10.72
C GLN A 69 -0.73 8.54 9.40
N ARG A 70 -0.08 9.71 9.23
CA ARG A 70 0.77 9.96 8.07
C ARG A 70 1.93 8.99 8.00
N PHE A 71 2.61 8.74 9.12
CA PHE A 71 3.68 7.74 9.19
C PHE A 71 3.20 6.35 8.72
N PHE A 72 2.02 5.91 9.15
CA PHE A 72 1.44 4.63 8.69
C PHE A 72 0.97 4.68 7.23
N GLN A 73 0.53 5.81 6.70
CA GLN A 73 0.20 5.93 5.27
C GLN A 73 1.45 5.82 4.40
N ASP A 74 2.54 6.43 4.84
CA ASP A 74 3.84 6.42 4.15
C ASP A 74 4.59 5.09 4.38
N ASN A 75 4.30 4.38 5.47
CA ASN A 75 4.98 3.15 5.88
C ASN A 75 3.98 2.10 6.41
N ARG A 76 3.06 1.69 5.53
CA ARG A 76 1.90 0.84 5.85
C ARG A 76 2.22 -0.43 6.61
N ASN A 77 3.37 -1.05 6.33
CA ASN A 77 3.73 -2.31 6.97
C ASN A 77 3.99 -2.18 8.48
N TYR A 78 4.40 -1.02 9.00
CA TYR A 78 4.55 -0.85 10.45
C TYR A 78 3.23 -0.93 11.20
N ALA A 79 2.09 -0.76 10.52
CA ALA A 79 0.77 -0.91 11.13
C ALA A 79 0.50 -2.36 11.59
N TYR A 80 1.17 -3.36 10.99
CA TYR A 80 1.05 -4.77 11.39
C TYR A 80 1.80 -5.14 12.67
N TYR A 81 2.65 -4.26 13.18
CA TYR A 81 3.59 -4.60 14.25
C TYR A 81 3.46 -3.63 15.41
N PRO A 82 3.55 -4.11 16.66
CA PRO A 82 3.61 -3.23 17.81
C PRO A 82 4.86 -2.34 17.77
N SER A 83 4.82 -1.18 18.41
CA SER A 83 5.93 -0.21 18.41
C SER A 83 7.24 -0.77 18.96
N SER A 84 7.17 -1.81 19.79
CA SER A 84 8.34 -2.53 20.29
C SER A 84 9.15 -3.23 19.18
N ARG A 85 8.51 -3.59 18.07
CA ARG A 85 9.15 -4.30 16.96
C ARG A 85 9.57 -3.41 15.81
N TRP A 86 9.19 -2.12 15.76
CA TRP A 86 9.52 -1.24 14.64
C TRP A 86 11.03 -1.11 14.35
N GLY A 87 11.89 -1.36 15.34
CA GLY A 87 13.35 -1.41 15.13
C GLY A 87 13.81 -2.65 14.35
N ASP A 88 13.27 -3.83 14.68
CA ASP A 88 13.64 -5.13 14.09
C ASP A 88 12.93 -5.36 12.74
N VAL A 89 11.72 -4.81 12.64
CA VAL A 89 10.93 -4.75 11.42
C VAL A 89 11.69 -3.94 10.36
N SER A 90 12.52 -2.96 10.73
CA SER A 90 13.34 -2.22 9.76
C SER A 90 14.43 -3.07 9.07
N THR A 91 14.94 -4.11 9.75
CA THR A 91 15.95 -5.03 9.19
C THR A 91 15.32 -6.25 8.52
N THR A 92 14.13 -6.65 8.95
CA THR A 92 13.38 -7.79 8.40
C THR A 92 12.45 -7.38 7.24
N LEU A 93 11.98 -6.12 7.19
CA LEU A 93 11.12 -5.55 6.14
C LEU A 93 11.86 -4.68 5.12
N SER A 94 13.18 -4.81 4.99
CA SER A 94 13.85 -4.45 3.72
C SER A 94 13.22 -5.18 2.51
N GLN A 95 12.46 -6.24 2.79
CA GLN A 95 11.62 -7.02 1.89
C GLN A 95 10.13 -6.63 1.90
N LEU A 96 9.72 -5.52 2.54
CA LEU A 96 8.39 -4.89 2.64
C LEU A 96 8.00 -3.68 1.73
N GLN A 97 8.99 -2.88 1.33
CA GLN A 97 8.78 -1.48 0.96
C GLN A 97 8.37 -1.32 -0.50
N THR A 98 7.47 -0.38 -0.82
CA THR A 98 7.66 0.39 -2.07
C THR A 98 8.95 1.17 -1.88
N CYS A 99 10.02 0.74 -2.52
CA CYS A 99 11.36 1.29 -2.31
C CYS A 99 11.34 2.75 -2.77
N GLY A 100 11.45 3.64 -1.80
CA GLY A 100 11.08 5.05 -1.97
C GLY A 100 10.86 5.80 -0.66
N THR A 101 10.68 5.09 0.46
CA THR A 101 10.85 5.69 1.79
C THR A 101 12.07 5.08 2.49
N THR A 102 13.26 5.52 2.10
CA THR A 102 14.46 5.43 2.96
C THR A 102 14.14 6.09 4.29
N ASN A 103 13.66 5.31 5.25
CA ASN A 103 13.25 5.85 6.54
C ASN A 103 13.26 4.81 7.65
N THR A 104 14.18 3.84 7.58
CA THR A 104 14.60 3.07 8.76
C THR A 104 15.03 4.01 9.92
N ASN A 105 15.63 5.15 9.56
CA ASN A 105 15.94 6.25 10.49
C ASN A 105 14.68 6.92 11.07
N ASN A 106 13.60 7.09 10.28
CA ASN A 106 12.34 7.66 10.77
C ASN A 106 11.54 6.68 11.63
N ALA A 107 11.51 5.37 11.32
CA ALA A 107 10.80 4.41 12.16
C ALA A 107 11.43 4.30 13.56
N THR A 108 12.76 4.32 13.65
CA THR A 108 13.49 4.34 14.93
C THR A 108 13.25 5.66 15.68
N ALA A 109 13.27 6.79 14.97
CA ALA A 109 12.93 8.08 15.56
C ALA A 109 11.47 8.14 16.04
N LYS A 110 10.52 7.62 15.26
CA LYS A 110 9.09 7.54 15.58
C LYS A 110 8.75 6.52 16.67
N ARG A 111 9.58 5.48 16.85
CA ARG A 111 9.50 4.59 18.01
C ARG A 111 9.91 5.27 19.31
N SER A 112 10.72 6.34 19.23
CA SER A 112 11.25 7.00 20.43
C SER A 112 10.12 7.50 21.33
N THR A 113 10.22 7.19 22.63
CA THR A 113 9.36 7.71 23.69
C THR A 113 9.77 9.12 24.14
N ASN A 114 10.78 9.70 23.49
CA ASN A 114 11.21 11.07 23.73
C ASN A 114 10.20 12.07 23.17
N TRP A 115 10.16 13.27 23.77
CA TRP A 115 9.32 14.35 23.29
C TRP A 115 9.79 14.85 21.93
N GLN A 116 8.87 14.90 20.98
CA GLN A 116 9.06 15.39 19.62
C GLN A 116 8.34 16.72 19.45
N ALA A 117 8.97 17.71 18.84
CA ALA A 117 8.29 18.96 18.51
C ALA A 117 7.22 18.71 17.44
N LEU A 118 6.05 19.35 17.59
CA LEU A 118 5.00 19.31 16.57
C LEU A 118 5.46 19.99 15.28
N ASP A 119 6.25 21.05 15.42
CA ASP A 119 6.94 21.75 14.34
C ASP A 119 8.43 21.86 14.73
N PRO A 120 9.36 21.23 13.99
CA PRO A 120 10.79 21.34 14.25
C PRO A 120 11.30 22.79 14.20
N ASN A 121 10.65 23.67 13.44
CA ASN A 121 11.02 25.06 13.30
C ASN A 121 10.35 25.97 14.34
N ASP A 122 9.35 25.47 15.06
CA ASP A 122 8.65 26.19 16.13
C ASP A 122 8.27 25.27 17.30
N PRO A 123 9.19 25.05 18.25
CA PRO A 123 8.95 24.24 19.44
C PRO A 123 7.81 24.74 20.33
N LYS A 124 7.37 25.99 20.17
CA LYS A 124 6.29 26.59 20.97
C LYS A 124 4.91 26.08 20.58
N LYS A 125 4.78 25.44 19.40
CA LYS A 125 3.54 24.79 18.96
C LYS A 125 3.20 23.51 19.74
N GLY A 126 4.07 23.10 20.67
CA GLY A 126 3.86 21.94 21.53
C GLY A 126 4.69 20.74 21.11
N GLN A 127 4.67 19.73 21.98
CA GLN A 127 5.42 18.50 21.79
C GLN A 127 4.53 17.29 22.00
N TYR A 128 4.83 16.20 21.31
CA TYR A 128 4.13 14.92 21.45
C TYR A 128 5.13 13.79 21.62
N ARG A 129 4.70 12.67 22.19
CA ARG A 129 5.48 11.44 22.26
C ARG A 129 4.60 10.21 22.09
N LEU A 130 5.19 9.15 21.58
CA LEU A 130 4.58 7.83 21.59
C LEU A 130 4.61 7.28 23.02
N VAL A 131 3.46 6.83 23.51
CA VAL A 131 3.40 6.02 24.73
C VAL A 131 3.51 4.54 24.35
N ARG A 132 2.67 4.10 23.42
CA ARG A 132 2.69 2.75 22.85
C ARG A 132 1.87 2.68 21.56
N TYR A 133 2.21 1.70 20.72
CA TYR A 133 1.33 1.19 19.68
C TYR A 133 1.30 -0.34 19.79
N ASP A 134 0.11 -0.91 19.90
CA ASP A 134 -0.10 -2.36 19.94
C ASP A 134 -0.93 -2.80 18.74
N TYR A 135 -0.60 -3.95 18.16
CA TYR A 135 -1.37 -4.54 17.07
C TYR A 135 -2.02 -5.84 17.52
N ALA A 136 -3.30 -6.02 17.19
CA ALA A 136 -4.03 -7.26 17.39
C ALA A 136 -4.57 -7.78 16.05
N TYR A 137 -4.07 -8.92 15.60
CA TYR A 137 -4.63 -9.63 14.44
C TYR A 137 -6.04 -10.13 14.75
N THR A 138 -6.97 -9.93 13.82
CA THR A 138 -8.38 -10.33 13.96
C THR A 138 -8.84 -11.32 12.89
N GLY A 139 -7.91 -11.87 12.11
CA GLY A 139 -8.24 -12.90 11.14
C GLY A 139 -8.36 -14.30 11.76
N THR A 140 -8.60 -15.29 10.91
CA THR A 140 -8.92 -16.67 11.32
C THR A 140 -7.70 -17.60 11.36
N GLU A 141 -6.52 -17.12 10.97
CA GLU A 141 -5.30 -17.94 10.93
C GLU A 141 -4.75 -18.22 12.34
N THR A 142 -4.60 -19.49 12.69
CA THR A 142 -4.09 -19.92 13.99
C THR A 142 -2.59 -19.64 14.13
N GLY A 143 -2.17 -19.03 15.24
CA GLY A 143 -0.76 -18.77 15.55
C GLY A 143 -0.20 -17.49 14.94
N VAL A 144 -1.01 -16.73 14.20
CA VAL A 144 -0.64 -15.41 13.68
C VAL A 144 -1.07 -14.33 14.68
N THR A 145 -0.11 -13.52 15.13
CA THR A 145 -0.36 -12.39 16.05
C THR A 145 -0.03 -11.03 15.44
N GLU A 146 0.80 -11.00 14.39
CA GLU A 146 1.28 -9.80 13.71
C GLU A 146 1.72 -10.12 12.26
N GLY A 147 2.03 -9.09 11.48
CA GLY A 147 2.52 -9.23 10.10
C GLY A 147 1.45 -9.50 9.03
N LYS A 148 0.16 -9.59 9.42
CA LYS A 148 -0.97 -9.83 8.51
C LYS A 148 -2.18 -9.00 8.89
N ALA A 149 -2.98 -8.62 7.90
CA ALA A 149 -4.35 -8.07 8.05
C ALA A 149 -5.40 -9.19 7.88
N PRO A 150 -6.64 -9.00 8.38
CA PRO A 150 -7.15 -7.83 9.09
C PRO A 150 -6.70 -7.79 10.55
N GLY A 151 -6.67 -6.58 11.12
CA GLY A 151 -6.43 -6.39 12.54
C GLY A 151 -6.68 -4.96 13.00
N VAL A 152 -6.36 -4.74 14.27
CA VAL A 152 -6.66 -3.49 14.97
C VAL A 152 -5.41 -2.98 15.68
N GLY A 153 -4.97 -1.79 15.28
CA GLY A 153 -3.91 -1.05 15.96
C GLY A 153 -4.48 -0.20 17.11
N THR A 154 -3.88 -0.22 18.28
CA THR A 154 -4.19 0.68 19.39
C THR A 154 -3.03 1.64 19.59
N LEU A 155 -3.24 2.91 19.25
CA LEU A 155 -2.23 3.96 19.35
C LEU A 155 -2.49 4.84 20.57
N VAL A 156 -1.48 5.03 21.41
CA VAL A 156 -1.54 5.94 22.57
C VAL A 156 -0.50 7.02 22.43
N ILE A 157 -0.95 8.27 22.31
CA ILE A 157 -0.10 9.46 22.20
C ILE A 157 -0.30 10.35 23.42
N GLU A 158 0.78 10.94 23.87
CA GLU A 158 0.76 12.00 24.87
C GLU A 158 1.23 13.30 24.23
N GLY A 159 0.47 14.37 24.44
CA GLY A 159 0.79 15.72 23.98
C GLY A 159 1.04 16.62 25.18
N ARG A 160 2.01 17.54 25.05
CA ARG A 160 2.25 18.59 26.03
C ARG A 160 2.41 19.96 25.39
N GLY A 161 1.85 20.98 26.04
CA GLY A 161 1.90 22.37 25.60
C GLY A 161 2.04 23.33 26.77
N ALA A 162 2.86 24.36 26.62
CA ALA A 162 2.86 25.54 27.50
C ALA A 162 3.15 26.78 26.65
N ALA A 163 2.77 27.96 27.14
CA ALA A 163 3.00 29.22 26.45
C ALA A 163 4.50 29.53 26.19
N ASN A 164 5.42 28.89 26.94
CA ASN A 164 6.87 29.04 26.83
C ASN A 164 7.59 27.69 27.03
N LEU A 165 7.38 26.72 26.15
CA LEU A 165 8.18 25.49 26.17
C LEU A 165 9.55 25.76 25.53
N ASP A 166 10.62 25.71 26.32
CA ASP A 166 12.00 25.62 25.82
C ASP A 166 12.30 24.15 25.44
N PRO A 167 12.77 23.86 24.21
CA PRO A 167 13.08 22.51 23.74
C PRO A 167 14.17 21.78 24.55
N SER A 168 14.96 22.49 25.35
CA SER A 168 16.07 21.94 26.15
C SER A 168 15.77 21.77 27.65
N SER A 169 14.63 22.26 28.13
CA SER A 169 14.30 22.24 29.56
C SER A 169 13.54 20.96 29.95
N SER A 170 14.07 20.23 30.93
CA SER A 170 13.32 19.20 31.64
C SER A 170 12.12 19.86 32.33
N ALA A 171 10.96 19.21 32.21
CA ALA A 171 9.67 19.74 32.63
C ALA A 171 9.64 20.05 34.14
N ASN A 172 9.84 21.31 34.51
CA ASN A 172 9.57 21.83 35.85
C ASN A 172 8.76 23.12 35.76
N ALA A 173 7.74 23.16 34.89
CA ALA A 173 6.80 24.26 34.86
C ALA A 173 5.41 23.76 35.26
N SER A 174 4.90 24.26 36.40
CA SER A 174 3.54 24.06 36.91
C SER A 174 2.43 24.58 35.97
N SER A 175 2.76 24.88 34.71
CA SER A 175 1.91 25.43 33.65
C SER A 175 1.92 24.59 32.37
N VAL A 176 2.53 23.39 32.39
CA VAL A 176 2.50 22.47 31.24
C VAL A 176 1.16 21.74 31.22
N SER A 177 0.40 21.96 30.15
CA SER A 177 -0.75 21.10 29.82
C SER A 177 -0.23 19.76 29.32
N THR A 178 -0.73 18.66 29.86
CA THR A 178 -0.52 17.31 29.32
C THR A 178 -1.86 16.67 29.02
N SER A 179 -1.91 15.94 27.92
CA SER A 179 -3.09 15.17 27.52
C SER A 179 -2.63 13.85 26.92
N ARG A 180 -3.40 12.79 27.19
CA ARG A 180 -3.17 11.47 26.61
C ARG A 180 -4.44 11.01 25.91
N ILE A 181 -4.29 10.58 24.67
CA ILE A 181 -5.38 10.05 23.85
C ILE A 181 -4.98 8.66 23.38
N GLU A 182 -5.91 7.72 23.53
CA GLU A 182 -5.89 6.42 22.89
C GLU A 182 -6.85 6.45 21.71
N VAL A 183 -6.40 5.93 20.57
CA VAL A 183 -7.23 5.73 19.39
C VAL A 183 -7.05 4.32 18.86
N THR A 184 -8.07 3.86 18.16
CA THR A 184 -8.06 2.59 17.46
C THR A 184 -7.87 2.85 15.97
N ILE A 185 -7.02 2.09 15.30
CA ILE A 185 -6.72 2.23 13.88
C ILE A 185 -7.03 0.89 13.21
N PRO A 186 -8.11 0.79 12.42
CA PRO A 186 -8.39 -0.41 11.66
C PRO A 186 -7.34 -0.62 10.57
N VAL A 187 -6.83 -1.85 10.49
CA VAL A 187 -5.84 -2.27 9.48
C VAL A 187 -6.47 -3.38 8.65
N GLU A 188 -6.78 -3.06 7.40
CA GLU A 188 -7.49 -3.95 6.49
C GLU A 188 -6.57 -4.49 5.39
N PRO A 189 -6.89 -5.66 4.80
CA PRO A 189 -6.21 -6.12 3.59
C PRO A 189 -6.46 -5.10 2.47
N ARG A 190 -5.41 -4.74 1.73
CA ARG A 190 -5.57 -3.85 0.58
C ARG A 190 -6.34 -4.58 -0.53
N THR A 191 -7.39 -3.95 -1.04
CA THR A 191 -8.04 -4.36 -2.28
C THR A 191 -7.20 -3.91 -3.47
N LEU A 192 -6.86 -4.82 -4.38
CA LEU A 192 -6.14 -4.51 -5.61
C LEU A 192 -6.96 -3.54 -6.47
N THR A 193 -6.30 -2.55 -7.09
CA THR A 193 -6.89 -1.75 -8.16
C THR A 193 -7.21 -2.65 -9.35
N ASN A 194 -8.22 -2.34 -10.16
CA ASN A 194 -8.70 -3.24 -11.23
C ASN A 194 -7.61 -3.68 -12.23
N ASN A 195 -6.59 -2.85 -12.46
CA ASN A 195 -5.53 -3.12 -13.43
C ASN A 195 -4.36 -3.89 -12.80
N ILE A 196 -3.83 -4.85 -13.57
CA ILE A 196 -2.59 -5.58 -13.27
C ILE A 196 -1.38 -4.80 -13.79
N PRO A 197 -0.22 -4.83 -13.12
CA PRO A 197 1.00 -4.22 -13.63
C PRO A 197 1.42 -4.90 -14.93
N GLY A 198 1.70 -4.12 -15.98
CA GLY A 198 2.11 -4.68 -17.27
C GLY A 198 3.50 -5.31 -17.22
N VAL A 199 4.39 -4.84 -16.35
CA VAL A 199 5.68 -5.50 -16.10
C VAL A 199 5.88 -5.67 -14.60
N TRP A 200 6.29 -6.86 -14.17
CA TRP A 200 6.72 -7.09 -12.81
C TRP A 200 7.96 -7.99 -12.79
N LEU A 201 9.11 -7.44 -12.41
CA LEU A 201 10.38 -8.17 -12.36
C LEU A 201 10.80 -8.44 -10.92
N THR A 202 11.52 -9.54 -10.68
CA THR A 202 12.16 -9.74 -9.36
C THR A 202 13.45 -8.93 -9.21
N GLN A 203 14.15 -8.73 -10.31
CA GLN A 203 15.42 -8.02 -10.38
C GLN A 203 15.61 -7.43 -11.79
N GLY A 204 16.59 -6.53 -11.92
CA GLY A 204 16.99 -5.98 -13.22
C GLY A 204 16.19 -4.77 -13.70
N ASP A 205 16.21 -4.54 -15.00
CA ASP A 205 15.54 -3.43 -15.69
C ASP A 205 15.00 -3.90 -17.05
N LEU A 206 14.54 -2.99 -17.92
CA LEU A 206 14.11 -3.33 -19.29
C LEU A 206 15.23 -3.12 -20.33
N GLY A 207 16.46 -2.88 -19.86
CA GLY A 207 17.59 -2.42 -20.67
C GLY A 207 17.29 -1.11 -21.39
N GLY A 208 17.64 -1.06 -22.68
CA GLY A 208 17.33 0.08 -23.54
C GLY A 208 15.85 0.22 -23.91
N ASN A 209 15.01 -0.77 -23.61
CA ASN A 209 13.61 -0.76 -24.02
C ASN A 209 12.74 0.08 -23.08
N ALA A 210 11.54 0.40 -23.54
CA ALA A 210 10.50 1.09 -22.77
C ALA A 210 9.26 0.21 -22.56
N ALA A 211 8.48 0.50 -21.52
CA ALA A 211 7.16 -0.08 -21.30
C ALA A 211 6.07 1.00 -21.24
N ALA A 212 4.97 0.78 -21.97
CA ALA A 212 3.74 1.54 -21.82
C ALA A 212 2.84 0.88 -20.79
N ALA A 213 3.33 0.81 -19.55
CA ALA A 213 2.75 0.05 -18.46
C ALA A 213 3.23 0.54 -17.10
N ASP A 214 2.46 0.27 -16.04
CA ASP A 214 2.98 0.28 -14.68
C ASP A 214 4.01 -0.85 -14.53
N VAL A 215 5.17 -0.50 -14.00
CA VAL A 215 6.29 -1.43 -13.81
C VAL A 215 6.57 -1.60 -12.32
N LEU A 216 6.59 -2.85 -11.88
CA LEU A 216 7.02 -3.24 -10.56
C LEU A 216 8.36 -3.95 -10.62
N VAL A 217 9.28 -3.65 -9.70
CA VAL A 217 10.57 -4.35 -9.61
C VAL A 217 10.84 -4.72 -8.16
N ASN A 218 11.08 -5.99 -7.87
CA ASN A 218 11.34 -6.48 -6.50
C ASN A 218 12.77 -6.22 -6.00
N ASP A 219 13.36 -5.10 -6.42
CA ASP A 219 14.71 -4.73 -6.05
C ASP A 219 14.73 -3.30 -5.51
N CYS A 220 14.87 -3.18 -4.19
CA CYS A 220 14.98 -1.89 -3.52
C CYS A 220 16.32 -1.20 -3.68
N ASN A 221 17.33 -1.88 -4.23
CA ASN A 221 18.65 -1.33 -4.49
C ASN A 221 18.85 -1.00 -5.97
N ALA A 222 17.88 -1.36 -6.83
CA ALA A 222 17.94 -1.04 -8.24
C ALA A 222 17.92 0.49 -8.43
N VAL A 223 19.00 0.99 -9.02
CA VAL A 223 19.18 2.39 -9.47
C VAL A 223 18.92 2.54 -10.97
N SER A 224 18.41 1.49 -11.60
CA SER A 224 18.19 1.46 -13.05
C SER A 224 17.02 2.37 -13.47
N THR A 225 17.28 3.19 -14.49
CA THR A 225 16.25 3.96 -15.18
C THR A 225 15.38 3.01 -16.00
N VAL A 226 14.27 2.54 -15.44
CA VAL A 226 13.24 1.85 -16.22
C VAL A 226 12.53 2.89 -17.07
N ASN A 227 12.61 2.75 -18.40
CA ASN A 227 11.95 3.68 -19.31
C ASN A 227 10.45 3.34 -19.39
N ILE A 228 9.59 4.29 -19.03
CA ILE A 228 8.15 4.18 -19.14
C ILE A 228 7.58 5.27 -20.05
N THR A 229 6.54 4.94 -20.82
CA THR A 229 5.92 5.85 -21.79
C THR A 229 4.38 5.76 -21.74
N GLY A 230 3.68 6.80 -22.16
CA GLY A 230 2.21 6.77 -22.28
C GLY A 230 1.43 6.95 -20.98
N THR A 231 0.12 6.73 -21.08
CA THR A 231 -0.87 6.90 -20.01
C THR A 231 -1.84 5.72 -19.98
N ASP A 232 -2.38 5.41 -18.81
CA ASP A 232 -3.42 4.39 -18.66
C ASP A 232 -4.71 4.89 -19.35
N PRO A 233 -5.24 4.17 -20.36
CA PRO A 233 -6.41 4.62 -21.12
C PRO A 233 -7.69 4.69 -20.28
N THR A 234 -7.73 4.06 -19.11
CA THR A 234 -8.89 4.03 -18.21
C THR A 234 -8.88 5.19 -17.23
N THR A 235 -7.70 5.50 -16.66
CA THR A 235 -7.57 6.53 -15.61
C THR A 235 -7.03 7.85 -16.14
N ASN A 236 -6.45 7.86 -17.35
CA ASN A 236 -5.74 8.97 -17.96
C ASN A 236 -4.54 9.47 -17.12
N GLU A 237 -4.04 8.64 -16.20
CA GLU A 237 -2.84 8.90 -15.42
C GLU A 237 -1.61 8.39 -16.15
N ALA A 238 -0.46 9.05 -15.96
CA ALA A 238 0.81 8.53 -16.43
C ALA A 238 1.16 7.22 -15.71
N TYR A 239 1.67 6.24 -16.47
CA TYR A 239 2.20 5.00 -15.90
C TYR A 239 3.35 5.29 -14.94
N LYS A 240 3.58 4.38 -14.00
CA LYS A 240 4.56 4.57 -12.92
C LYS A 240 5.46 3.36 -12.76
N VAL A 241 6.71 3.63 -12.41
CA VAL A 241 7.64 2.61 -11.92
C VAL A 241 7.58 2.64 -10.40
N ALA A 242 7.37 1.48 -9.79
CA ALA A 242 7.50 1.32 -8.35
C ALA A 242 8.42 0.13 -8.04
N PHE A 243 9.51 0.43 -7.37
CA PHE A 243 10.31 -0.60 -6.73
C PHE A 243 9.52 -1.11 -5.54
N THR A 244 9.44 -2.41 -5.39
CA THR A 244 8.65 -3.06 -4.36
C THR A 244 9.39 -4.27 -3.82
N THR A 245 8.73 -5.00 -2.96
CA THR A 245 9.20 -6.26 -2.43
C THR A 245 8.05 -7.26 -2.30
N MET A 246 6.88 -6.87 -2.83
CA MET A 246 5.74 -7.76 -3.04
C MET A 246 6.24 -9.01 -3.75
N GLN A 247 5.73 -10.17 -3.37
CA GLN A 247 6.11 -11.41 -4.04
C GLN A 247 5.08 -11.72 -5.12
N PHE A 248 5.51 -12.38 -6.19
CA PHE A 248 4.58 -12.88 -7.18
C PHE A 248 3.51 -13.76 -6.53
N PRO A 249 2.29 -13.81 -7.09
CA PRO A 249 1.37 -14.88 -6.75
C PRO A 249 2.00 -16.25 -6.99
N ALA A 250 1.65 -17.22 -6.16
CA ALA A 250 1.99 -18.61 -6.41
C ALA A 250 1.51 -19.04 -7.82
N LEU A 251 2.36 -19.79 -8.53
CA LEU A 251 1.97 -20.45 -9.77
C LEU A 251 0.78 -21.38 -9.52
N PRO A 252 -0.20 -21.47 -10.42
CA PRO A 252 -1.26 -22.47 -10.34
C PRO A 252 -0.71 -23.90 -10.22
N THR A 253 -1.53 -24.86 -9.81
CA THR A 253 -1.10 -26.28 -9.88
C THR A 253 -1.14 -26.76 -11.32
N VAL A 254 -0.09 -27.47 -11.76
CA VAL A 254 -0.09 -28.13 -13.08
C VAL A 254 -1.15 -29.24 -13.07
N PRO A 255 -2.10 -29.26 -14.01
CA PRO A 255 -3.14 -30.28 -14.04
C PRO A 255 -2.54 -31.65 -14.37
N ASN A 256 -3.05 -32.71 -13.75
CA ASN A 256 -2.74 -34.07 -14.17
C ASN A 256 -3.63 -34.45 -15.37
N LEU A 257 -3.07 -34.38 -16.58
CA LEU A 257 -3.78 -34.71 -17.81
C LEU A 257 -3.66 -36.21 -18.19
N ALA A 258 -2.75 -36.95 -17.55
CA ALA A 258 -2.51 -38.36 -17.87
C ALA A 258 -3.71 -39.24 -17.48
N GLY A 259 -4.10 -40.15 -18.36
CA GLY A 259 -5.26 -41.04 -18.12
C GLY A 259 -6.62 -40.33 -18.21
N THR A 260 -6.63 -39.04 -18.52
CA THR A 260 -7.84 -38.30 -18.89
C THR A 260 -8.00 -38.32 -20.41
N GLY A 261 -9.20 -38.01 -20.92
CA GLY A 261 -9.45 -37.77 -22.35
C GLY A 261 -8.67 -36.59 -22.94
N ARG A 262 -7.82 -35.92 -22.14
CA ARG A 262 -7.01 -34.75 -22.45
C ARG A 262 -5.53 -35.05 -22.61
N SER A 263 -5.17 -36.34 -22.71
CA SER A 263 -3.75 -36.76 -22.83
C SER A 263 -3.06 -36.15 -24.06
N THR A 264 -3.81 -35.80 -25.12
CA THR A 264 -3.28 -35.11 -26.31
C THR A 264 -2.87 -33.65 -26.05
N GLN A 265 -3.31 -33.06 -24.94
CA GLN A 265 -2.94 -31.70 -24.50
C GLN A 265 -1.61 -31.68 -23.72
N ILE A 266 -0.95 -32.84 -23.58
CA ILE A 266 0.47 -32.95 -23.21
C ILE A 266 1.28 -32.84 -24.51
N LEU A 267 1.83 -31.66 -24.77
CA LEU A 267 2.39 -31.32 -26.08
C LEU A 267 3.87 -31.71 -26.24
N GLY A 268 4.60 -31.90 -25.13
CA GLY A 268 6.04 -32.10 -25.17
C GLY A 268 6.76 -30.88 -25.76
N THR A 269 7.82 -31.11 -26.54
CA THR A 269 8.54 -30.05 -27.26
C THR A 269 7.84 -29.72 -28.59
N LEU A 270 7.46 -28.46 -28.77
CA LEU A 270 6.91 -27.95 -30.02
C LEU A 270 8.04 -27.49 -30.96
N THR A 271 8.17 -28.16 -32.11
CA THR A 271 9.21 -27.85 -33.12
C THR A 271 8.65 -27.86 -34.55
N GLY A 272 9.28 -27.07 -35.44
CA GLY A 272 9.29 -27.28 -36.89
C GLY A 272 7.97 -27.24 -37.67
N GLN A 273 6.87 -26.74 -37.09
CA GLN A 273 5.57 -26.61 -37.78
C GLN A 273 4.67 -25.55 -37.15
N ASN A 274 3.61 -25.18 -37.85
CA ASN A 274 2.52 -24.33 -37.35
C ASN A 274 1.62 -25.09 -36.39
N TYR A 275 1.20 -24.44 -35.32
CA TYR A 275 0.20 -24.97 -34.39
C TYR A 275 -0.93 -23.96 -34.22
N THR A 276 -2.16 -24.45 -34.06
CA THR A 276 -3.31 -23.62 -33.72
C THR A 276 -4.00 -24.21 -32.50
N PHE A 277 -4.21 -23.39 -31.47
CA PHE A 277 -4.89 -23.79 -30.24
C PHE A 277 -6.13 -22.93 -29.98
N PRO A 278 -7.19 -23.52 -29.40
CA PRO A 278 -7.40 -24.95 -29.24
C PRO A 278 -7.62 -25.67 -30.58
N ARG A 279 -7.29 -26.96 -30.65
CA ARG A 279 -7.59 -27.83 -31.80
C ARG A 279 -9.06 -28.24 -31.71
N THR A 280 -9.93 -27.48 -32.36
CA THR A 280 -11.39 -27.71 -32.34
C THR A 280 -11.89 -28.74 -33.34
N GLY A 281 -11.05 -29.13 -34.32
CA GLY A 281 -11.36 -30.13 -35.34
C GLY A 281 -10.46 -31.35 -35.29
N GLY A 282 -10.78 -32.36 -36.11
CA GLY A 282 -10.01 -33.61 -36.23
C GLY A 282 -10.56 -34.76 -35.38
N THR A 283 -9.84 -35.87 -35.34
CA THR A 283 -10.24 -37.10 -34.63
C THR A 283 -10.04 -37.02 -33.11
N THR A 284 -9.24 -36.05 -32.64
CA THR A 284 -8.96 -35.81 -31.22
C THR A 284 -9.02 -34.31 -30.91
N PRO A 285 -10.22 -33.71 -30.85
CA PRO A 285 -10.37 -32.31 -30.49
C PRO A 285 -9.92 -32.06 -29.04
N ASP A 286 -9.41 -30.87 -28.78
CA ASP A 286 -9.05 -30.44 -27.44
C ASP A 286 -10.31 -30.25 -26.58
N ILE A 287 -10.23 -30.67 -25.32
CA ILE A 287 -11.37 -30.64 -24.40
C ILE A 287 -11.16 -29.50 -23.40
N PRO A 288 -12.09 -28.54 -23.30
CA PRO A 288 -12.01 -27.48 -22.32
C PRO A 288 -12.47 -27.96 -20.93
N VAL A 289 -12.08 -27.22 -19.90
CA VAL A 289 -12.51 -27.44 -18.51
C VAL A 289 -12.94 -26.13 -17.86
N ASN A 290 -13.65 -26.25 -16.74
CA ASN A 290 -13.93 -25.14 -15.85
C ASN A 290 -12.92 -25.16 -14.70
N ILE A 291 -12.22 -24.05 -14.48
CA ILE A 291 -11.23 -23.90 -13.42
C ILE A 291 -11.79 -22.98 -12.35
N THR A 292 -11.74 -23.40 -11.10
CA THR A 292 -12.13 -22.56 -9.95
C THR A 292 -10.87 -22.08 -9.22
N ARG A 293 -10.77 -20.78 -8.97
CA ARG A 293 -9.69 -20.15 -8.20
C ARG A 293 -10.28 -19.26 -7.10
N THR A 294 -9.53 -18.99 -6.05
CA THR A 294 -9.95 -18.06 -4.98
C THR A 294 -9.14 -16.78 -5.10
N VAL A 295 -9.81 -15.63 -5.28
CA VAL A 295 -9.22 -14.29 -5.33
C VAL A 295 -9.92 -13.41 -4.31
N ASN A 296 -9.18 -12.76 -3.42
CA ASN A 296 -9.75 -11.90 -2.37
C ASN A 296 -10.83 -12.61 -1.53
N GLY A 297 -10.65 -13.92 -1.28
CA GLY A 297 -11.65 -14.75 -0.58
C GLY A 297 -12.92 -15.07 -1.37
N GLN A 298 -13.01 -14.65 -2.64
CA GLN A 298 -14.10 -15.01 -3.56
C GLN A 298 -13.68 -16.11 -4.52
N THR A 299 -14.56 -17.08 -4.77
CA THR A 299 -14.34 -18.11 -5.78
C THR A 299 -14.67 -17.58 -7.18
N VAL A 300 -13.64 -17.45 -8.02
CA VAL A 300 -13.74 -17.11 -9.44
C VAL A 300 -13.73 -18.40 -10.25
N THR A 301 -14.73 -18.57 -11.12
CA THR A 301 -14.80 -19.72 -12.05
C THR A 301 -14.49 -19.24 -13.46
N LEU A 302 -13.40 -19.76 -14.03
CA LEU A 302 -13.04 -19.59 -15.43
C LEU A 302 -13.63 -20.74 -16.24
N SER A 303 -14.66 -20.45 -17.03
CA SER A 303 -15.28 -21.45 -17.91
C SER A 303 -14.60 -21.58 -19.25
N ASN A 304 -14.65 -22.78 -19.84
CA ASN A 304 -14.17 -23.13 -21.17
C ASN A 304 -12.66 -22.89 -21.39
N VAL A 305 -11.84 -23.32 -20.44
CA VAL A 305 -10.38 -23.15 -20.47
C VAL A 305 -9.72 -24.39 -21.07
N TYR A 306 -8.81 -24.19 -22.01
CA TYR A 306 -7.97 -25.23 -22.60
C TYR A 306 -6.57 -25.18 -21.99
N GLU A 307 -6.22 -26.17 -21.18
CA GLU A 307 -4.90 -26.27 -20.54
C GLU A 307 -3.98 -27.20 -21.32
N TYR A 308 -2.72 -26.81 -21.49
CA TYR A 308 -1.68 -27.58 -22.18
C TYR A 308 -0.41 -27.65 -21.34
N ILE A 309 0.22 -28.83 -21.28
CA ILE A 309 1.55 -29.01 -20.70
C ILE A 309 2.57 -28.95 -21.83
N VAL A 310 3.50 -27.99 -21.75
CA VAL A 310 4.49 -27.71 -22.80
C VAL A 310 5.89 -27.86 -22.24
N ASP A 311 6.70 -28.75 -22.82
CA ASP A 311 8.07 -28.95 -22.37
C ASP A 311 9.00 -27.85 -22.90
N ASP A 312 9.01 -27.57 -24.21
CA ASP A 312 9.82 -26.48 -24.80
C ASP A 312 9.12 -25.98 -26.06
N VAL A 313 9.37 -24.73 -26.45
CA VAL A 313 8.96 -24.18 -27.74
C VAL A 313 10.21 -23.77 -28.51
N SER A 314 10.46 -24.43 -29.63
CA SER A 314 11.64 -24.19 -30.47
C SER A 314 11.27 -24.34 -31.94
N LEU A 315 10.62 -23.32 -32.49
CA LEU A 315 10.15 -23.37 -33.88
C LEU A 315 11.29 -23.19 -34.89
N GLN A 316 12.38 -22.49 -34.51
CA GLN A 316 13.74 -22.34 -35.10
C GLN A 316 13.94 -22.24 -36.64
N SER A 317 12.95 -22.50 -37.49
CA SER A 317 13.05 -22.40 -38.94
C SER A 317 11.70 -22.08 -39.59
N GLY A 318 11.72 -21.16 -40.57
CA GLY A 318 10.66 -20.91 -41.55
C GLY A 318 9.29 -20.54 -41.02
N ASN A 319 9.04 -19.25 -40.72
CA ASN A 319 7.73 -18.62 -40.46
C ASN A 319 6.70 -19.49 -39.70
N ASN A 320 7.18 -20.35 -38.80
CA ASN A 320 6.35 -21.28 -38.06
C ASN A 320 5.81 -20.56 -36.84
N THR A 321 4.50 -20.59 -36.67
CA THR A 321 3.77 -19.80 -35.70
C THR A 321 2.90 -20.70 -34.84
N ILE A 322 2.87 -20.45 -33.54
CA ILE A 322 1.81 -20.94 -32.66
C ILE A 322 0.73 -19.87 -32.61
N THR A 323 -0.45 -20.17 -33.14
CA THR A 323 -1.60 -19.28 -33.17
C THR A 323 -2.59 -19.66 -32.09
N ILE A 324 -2.99 -18.69 -31.26
CA ILE A 324 -4.10 -18.84 -30.33
C ILE A 324 -5.35 -18.22 -30.96
N THR A 325 -6.43 -19.00 -31.01
CA THR A 325 -7.70 -18.56 -31.60
C THR A 325 -8.29 -17.41 -30.77
N PRO A 326 -8.56 -16.23 -31.34
CA PRO A 326 -9.09 -15.09 -30.59
C PRO A 326 -10.38 -15.42 -29.84
N GLY A 327 -10.43 -15.09 -28.55
CA GLY A 327 -11.55 -15.37 -27.64
C GLY A 327 -11.59 -16.79 -27.06
N ALA A 328 -10.65 -17.66 -27.44
CA ALA A 328 -10.46 -18.95 -26.78
C ALA A 328 -9.51 -18.80 -25.58
N LYS A 329 -9.91 -19.33 -24.42
CA LYS A 329 -9.10 -19.27 -23.20
C LYS A 329 -8.08 -20.41 -23.19
N VAL A 330 -6.81 -20.09 -23.37
CA VAL A 330 -5.71 -21.06 -23.47
C VAL A 330 -4.69 -20.80 -22.37
N ILE A 331 -4.32 -21.86 -21.63
CA ILE A 331 -3.28 -21.82 -20.61
C ILE A 331 -2.16 -22.79 -20.99
N PHE A 332 -0.94 -22.27 -21.08
CA PHE A 332 0.28 -23.06 -21.21
C PHE A 332 0.99 -23.19 -19.88
N TYR A 333 1.18 -24.44 -19.45
CA TYR A 333 2.04 -24.80 -18.32
C TYR A 333 3.42 -25.16 -18.90
N LEU A 334 4.29 -24.17 -18.98
CA LEU A 334 5.61 -24.26 -19.62
C LEU A 334 6.65 -24.80 -18.63
N ARG A 335 7.34 -25.89 -18.98
CA ARG A 335 8.36 -26.53 -18.14
C ARG A 335 9.80 -26.14 -18.49
N GLY A 336 10.07 -25.95 -19.78
CA GLY A 336 11.35 -25.53 -20.36
C GLY A 336 11.26 -24.10 -20.88
N SER A 337 11.83 -23.80 -22.04
CA SER A 337 11.98 -22.44 -22.56
C SER A 337 11.13 -22.18 -23.82
N ILE A 338 10.87 -20.91 -24.12
CA ILE A 338 10.47 -20.46 -25.46
C ILE A 338 11.72 -19.87 -26.12
N ARG A 339 12.26 -20.58 -27.10
CA ARG A 339 13.52 -20.23 -27.77
C ARG A 339 13.31 -19.12 -28.79
N LYS A 340 14.33 -18.27 -28.96
CA LYS A 340 14.35 -17.22 -29.97
C LYS A 340 14.01 -17.75 -31.36
N GLY A 341 13.21 -16.97 -32.09
CA GLY A 341 12.67 -17.35 -33.41
C GLY A 341 11.41 -18.21 -33.33
N SER A 342 10.86 -18.45 -32.14
CA SER A 342 9.53 -19.02 -31.98
C SER A 342 8.49 -17.92 -31.96
N GLU A 343 7.63 -17.89 -32.97
CA GLU A 343 6.56 -16.90 -33.10
C GLU A 343 5.30 -17.39 -32.37
N LEU A 344 4.78 -16.53 -31.49
CA LEU A 344 3.51 -16.72 -30.80
C LEU A 344 2.55 -15.61 -31.23
N LEU A 345 1.41 -15.99 -31.80
CA LEU A 345 0.40 -15.07 -32.30
C LEU A 345 -0.89 -15.21 -31.50
N HIS A 346 -1.32 -14.12 -30.89
CA HIS A 346 -2.66 -13.96 -30.33
C HIS A 346 -3.08 -12.51 -30.53
N ASP A 347 -3.94 -12.25 -31.51
CA ASP A 347 -4.38 -10.90 -31.88
C ASP A 347 -5.88 -10.74 -31.58
N CYS A 348 -6.22 -9.95 -30.56
CA CYS A 348 -7.62 -9.64 -30.24
C CYS A 348 -8.17 -8.46 -31.05
N THR A 349 -7.42 -7.88 -31.99
CA THR A 349 -7.88 -6.76 -32.81
C THR A 349 -9.21 -7.11 -33.52
N GLY A 350 -10.26 -6.34 -33.24
CA GLY A 350 -11.57 -6.51 -33.86
C GLY A 350 -12.47 -7.56 -33.20
N SER A 351 -12.04 -8.19 -32.10
CA SER A 351 -12.87 -9.12 -31.32
C SER A 351 -13.27 -8.53 -29.98
N SER A 352 -14.58 -8.41 -29.74
CA SER A 352 -15.13 -7.89 -28.47
C SER A 352 -15.11 -8.92 -27.32
N THR A 353 -14.93 -10.20 -27.66
CA THR A 353 -14.88 -11.30 -26.68
C THR A 353 -13.46 -11.77 -26.38
N CYS A 354 -12.46 -11.26 -27.09
CA CYS A 354 -11.05 -11.60 -26.91
C CYS A 354 -10.40 -10.60 -25.95
N LYS A 355 -9.69 -11.14 -24.96
CA LYS A 355 -8.89 -10.37 -24.01
C LYS A 355 -7.44 -10.84 -24.08
N ALA A 356 -6.49 -9.94 -23.83
CA ALA A 356 -5.08 -10.32 -23.69
C ALA A 356 -4.85 -11.39 -22.60
N THR A 357 -5.73 -11.45 -21.59
CA THR A 357 -5.68 -12.46 -20.51
C THR A 357 -6.29 -13.81 -20.90
N ASP A 358 -6.86 -13.96 -22.10
CA ASP A 358 -7.36 -15.25 -22.59
C ASP A 358 -6.20 -16.20 -22.95
N PHE A 359 -5.03 -15.67 -23.30
CA PHE A 359 -3.81 -16.47 -23.45
C PHE A 359 -2.89 -16.28 -22.24
N GLN A 360 -2.65 -17.35 -21.50
CA GLN A 360 -1.85 -17.33 -20.27
C GLN A 360 -0.68 -18.32 -20.37
N ILE A 361 0.51 -17.89 -19.95
CA ILE A 361 1.71 -18.72 -19.89
C ILE A 361 2.22 -18.73 -18.45
N TYR A 362 2.25 -19.92 -17.85
CA TYR A 362 2.82 -20.17 -16.53
C TYR A 362 4.15 -20.92 -16.67
N GLY A 363 5.25 -20.24 -16.40
CA GLY A 363 6.61 -20.78 -16.49
C GLY A 363 7.06 -21.43 -15.19
N TYR A 364 7.19 -22.75 -15.16
CA TYR A 364 7.64 -23.52 -13.99
C TYR A 364 9.15 -23.74 -13.93
N GLY A 365 9.81 -23.83 -15.09
CA GLY A 365 11.27 -24.00 -15.15
C GLY A 365 11.70 -25.27 -14.43
N ASN A 366 11.10 -26.40 -14.78
CA ASN A 366 11.33 -27.68 -14.12
C ASN A 366 11.56 -28.84 -15.10
N LEU A 367 11.92 -28.52 -16.34
CA LEU A 367 12.29 -29.53 -17.32
C LEU A 367 13.64 -30.16 -16.92
N PRO A 368 13.71 -31.49 -16.70
CA PRO A 368 14.94 -32.15 -16.29
C PRO A 368 16.10 -31.88 -17.26
N GLY A 369 17.29 -31.59 -16.72
CA GLY A 369 18.49 -31.36 -17.51
C GLY A 369 18.70 -29.90 -17.96
N ASN A 370 17.80 -28.98 -17.59
CA ASN A 370 18.00 -27.54 -17.82
C ASN A 370 18.14 -26.77 -16.48
N SER A 371 19.05 -25.80 -16.45
CA SER A 371 19.32 -24.94 -15.30
C SER A 371 19.01 -23.46 -15.55
N SER A 372 18.75 -23.07 -16.81
CA SER A 372 18.36 -21.72 -17.19
C SER A 372 17.15 -21.75 -18.10
N TYR A 373 16.14 -20.95 -17.75
CA TYR A 373 14.88 -20.91 -18.46
C TYR A 373 14.63 -19.51 -18.99
N GLU A 374 14.25 -19.45 -20.27
CA GLU A 374 14.10 -18.17 -20.97
C GLU A 374 12.78 -18.18 -21.77
N ILE A 375 12.13 -17.03 -21.83
CA ILE A 375 11.01 -16.80 -22.77
C ILE A 375 11.44 -15.69 -23.71
N CYS A 376 11.79 -16.08 -24.94
CA CYS A 376 12.25 -15.17 -25.98
C CYS A 376 11.15 -14.96 -27.01
N LEU A 377 10.51 -13.80 -26.92
CA LEU A 377 9.43 -13.38 -27.80
C LEU A 377 9.98 -12.59 -28.99
N THR A 378 9.24 -12.58 -30.09
CA THR A 378 9.56 -11.84 -31.31
C THR A 378 8.81 -10.51 -31.35
N GLY A 379 9.54 -9.42 -31.61
CA GLY A 379 9.01 -8.05 -31.64
C GLY A 379 8.37 -7.64 -32.96
N ASN A 380 8.15 -8.56 -33.90
CA ASN A 380 7.38 -8.29 -35.12
C ASN A 380 5.93 -8.74 -34.99
N ASP A 381 5.61 -9.55 -33.98
CA ASP A 381 4.37 -10.30 -33.91
C ASP A 381 3.47 -9.75 -32.79
N LYS A 382 2.15 -9.86 -33.01
CA LYS A 382 1.17 -9.43 -32.02
C LYS A 382 0.93 -10.58 -31.04
N ILE A 383 1.56 -10.48 -29.88
CA ILE A 383 1.24 -11.33 -28.75
C ILE A 383 0.45 -10.52 -27.72
N GLU A 384 -0.82 -10.89 -27.56
CA GLU A 384 -1.66 -10.40 -26.47
C GLU A 384 -1.74 -11.48 -25.38
N ALA A 385 -0.94 -11.38 -24.32
CA ALA A 385 -0.81 -12.49 -23.36
C ALA A 385 -0.53 -12.04 -21.92
N PHE A 386 -0.91 -12.89 -20.98
CA PHE A 386 -0.44 -12.85 -19.60
C PHE A 386 0.66 -13.89 -19.38
N ILE A 387 1.83 -13.47 -18.89
CA ILE A 387 2.97 -14.34 -18.62
C ILE A 387 3.36 -14.21 -17.15
N LEU A 388 3.35 -15.33 -16.42
CA LEU A 388 3.89 -15.44 -15.08
C LEU A 388 4.95 -16.54 -15.05
N ALA A 389 6.21 -16.14 -14.95
CA ALA A 389 7.37 -17.01 -15.02
C ALA A 389 8.45 -16.58 -14.01
N PRO A 390 8.23 -16.81 -12.70
CA PRO A 390 9.07 -16.29 -11.61
C PRO A 390 10.58 -16.57 -11.70
N ASN A 391 10.96 -17.66 -12.38
CA ASN A 391 12.34 -18.14 -12.48
C ASN A 391 12.96 -17.95 -13.87
N TYR A 392 12.31 -17.18 -14.74
CA TYR A 392 12.70 -17.03 -16.14
C TYR A 392 13.26 -15.66 -16.43
N ASP A 393 14.27 -15.62 -17.31
CA ASP A 393 14.68 -14.39 -17.97
C ASP A 393 13.81 -14.21 -19.23
N VAL A 394 13.19 -13.05 -19.39
CA VAL A 394 12.27 -12.78 -20.52
C VAL A 394 12.84 -11.70 -21.42
N GLY A 395 12.71 -11.86 -22.73
CA GLY A 395 13.15 -10.87 -23.69
C GLY A 395 12.24 -10.78 -24.90
N VAL A 396 12.20 -9.59 -25.51
CA VAL A 396 11.53 -9.35 -26.80
C VAL A 396 12.60 -8.96 -27.82
N ALA A 397 12.77 -9.76 -28.86
CA ALA A 397 13.79 -9.56 -29.89
C ALA A 397 13.17 -9.02 -31.20
N GLY A 398 13.68 -7.87 -31.70
CA GLY A 398 13.47 -7.44 -33.09
C GLY A 398 12.29 -6.51 -33.38
N SER A 399 12.04 -5.49 -32.56
CA SER A 399 10.89 -4.56 -32.69
C SER A 399 11.07 -3.48 -33.78
N GLY A 400 11.27 -3.88 -35.04
CA GLY A 400 11.35 -2.97 -36.17
C GLY A 400 10.06 -2.14 -36.34
N GLY A 401 10.00 -0.92 -35.79
CA GLY A 401 8.99 0.08 -36.13
C GLY A 401 7.76 0.19 -35.22
N GLY A 402 7.85 -0.16 -33.93
CA GLY A 402 6.90 0.33 -32.92
C GLY A 402 5.51 -0.31 -32.89
N ALA A 403 5.29 -1.43 -33.59
CA ALA A 403 4.01 -2.16 -33.59
C ALA A 403 4.05 -3.55 -32.91
N GLY A 404 5.22 -4.15 -32.75
CA GLY A 404 5.37 -5.50 -32.19
C GLY A 404 6.07 -5.49 -30.83
N GLY A 405 5.24 -5.62 -29.81
CA GLY A 405 5.59 -5.82 -28.42
C GLY A 405 4.46 -6.61 -27.77
N VAL A 406 4.64 -7.02 -26.53
CA VAL A 406 3.60 -7.76 -25.81
C VAL A 406 2.53 -6.79 -25.34
N LYS A 407 1.28 -7.03 -25.73
CA LYS A 407 0.14 -6.37 -25.07
C LYS A 407 -0.36 -7.29 -23.97
N GLY A 408 -0.37 -6.85 -22.71
CA GLY A 408 -0.72 -7.73 -21.61
C GLY A 408 0.14 -7.47 -20.40
N SER A 409 0.61 -8.56 -19.77
CA SER A 409 1.50 -8.43 -18.62
C SER A 409 2.55 -9.52 -18.59
N ILE A 410 3.77 -9.14 -18.20
CA ILE A 410 4.91 -10.04 -18.08
C ILE A 410 5.47 -9.94 -16.66
N TRP A 411 5.35 -11.03 -15.92
CA TRP A 411 5.88 -11.18 -14.56
C TRP A 411 6.98 -12.23 -14.57
N ALA A 412 8.22 -11.82 -14.34
CA ALA A 412 9.39 -12.65 -14.60
C ALA A 412 10.52 -12.41 -13.59
N LYS A 413 11.55 -13.26 -13.61
CA LYS A 413 12.72 -13.05 -12.77
C LYS A 413 13.44 -11.76 -13.16
N ASP A 414 13.82 -11.68 -14.43
CA ASP A 414 14.66 -10.63 -14.98
C ASP A 414 14.28 -10.39 -16.45
N TRP A 415 14.70 -9.25 -16.98
CA TRP A 415 14.64 -8.99 -18.42
C TRP A 415 15.99 -9.32 -19.06
N SER A 416 15.97 -10.17 -20.06
CA SER A 416 17.18 -10.51 -20.79
C SER A 416 17.61 -9.33 -21.65
N ASN A 417 18.80 -8.79 -21.38
CA ASN A 417 19.46 -7.76 -22.18
C ASN A 417 20.46 -8.33 -23.20
N ASN A 418 20.62 -9.66 -23.23
CA ASN A 418 21.54 -10.33 -24.13
C ASN A 418 20.93 -10.53 -25.52
N ALA A 419 21.74 -10.43 -26.58
CA ALA A 419 21.32 -10.60 -27.98
C ALA A 419 20.64 -11.95 -28.30
N GLY A 420 20.75 -12.93 -27.40
CA GLY A 420 20.11 -14.24 -27.48
C GLY A 420 18.59 -14.23 -27.23
N CYS A 421 18.06 -13.25 -26.49
CA CYS A 421 16.64 -13.22 -26.09
C CYS A 421 16.06 -11.79 -26.08
N GLY A 422 16.88 -10.81 -25.69
CA GLY A 422 16.52 -9.40 -25.66
C GLY A 422 16.86 -8.62 -26.92
N SER A 423 16.24 -7.45 -27.04
CA SER A 423 16.65 -6.38 -27.95
C SER A 423 17.25 -5.23 -27.15
N ASN A 424 18.27 -4.57 -27.71
CA ASN A 424 18.87 -3.35 -27.19
C ASN A 424 18.32 -2.10 -27.90
N THR A 425 17.10 -2.16 -28.42
CA THR A 425 16.46 -1.04 -29.12
C THR A 425 15.66 -0.18 -28.14
N SER A 426 15.48 1.11 -28.44
CA SER A 426 14.70 2.03 -27.59
C SER A 426 13.19 1.94 -27.85
N ASN A 427 12.68 0.73 -28.05
CA ASN A 427 11.31 0.47 -28.45
C ASN A 427 10.41 0.17 -27.25
N THR A 428 9.10 0.41 -27.41
CA THR A 428 8.11 -0.02 -26.42
C THR A 428 7.85 -1.52 -26.58
N VAL A 429 8.24 -2.31 -25.59
CA VAL A 429 8.18 -3.79 -25.63
C VAL A 429 6.98 -4.38 -24.92
N VAL A 430 6.36 -3.63 -24.00
CA VAL A 430 5.15 -4.05 -23.29
C VAL A 430 4.15 -2.91 -23.26
N THR A 431 2.87 -3.22 -23.53
CA THR A 431 1.73 -2.32 -23.35
C THR A 431 0.75 -2.97 -22.37
N GLN A 432 0.47 -2.31 -21.25
CA GLN A 432 -0.37 -2.88 -20.19
C GLN A 432 -1.79 -3.11 -20.68
N THR A 433 -2.25 -4.36 -20.55
CA THR A 433 -3.66 -4.71 -20.71
C THR A 433 -4.01 -5.84 -19.72
N GLY A 434 -5.29 -5.96 -19.36
CA GLY A 434 -5.77 -7.00 -18.45
C GLY A 434 -6.13 -6.49 -17.06
N ARG A 435 -6.82 -7.35 -16.30
CA ARG A 435 -7.36 -7.05 -14.97
C ARG A 435 -7.18 -8.23 -14.03
N TRP A 436 -7.13 -7.96 -12.73
CA TRP A 436 -6.98 -9.01 -11.70
C TRP A 436 -8.14 -10.02 -11.73
N GLU A 437 -9.35 -9.55 -12.00
CA GLU A 437 -10.57 -10.37 -12.11
C GLU A 437 -10.49 -11.43 -13.20
N ASP A 438 -9.72 -11.19 -14.27
CA ASP A 438 -9.57 -12.12 -15.39
C ASP A 438 -8.52 -13.22 -15.12
N LEU A 439 -7.61 -13.01 -14.18
CA LEU A 439 -6.49 -13.93 -13.92
C LEU A 439 -6.81 -14.97 -12.84
N GLY A 440 -7.68 -14.66 -11.88
CA GLY A 440 -7.86 -15.56 -10.75
C GLY A 440 -6.61 -15.63 -9.83
N LEU A 441 -5.73 -14.63 -9.86
CA LEU A 441 -4.47 -14.57 -9.09
C LEU A 441 -4.48 -13.38 -8.13
N GLN A 442 -3.72 -13.46 -7.04
CA GLN A 442 -3.56 -12.38 -6.06
C GLN A 442 -2.11 -12.29 -5.59
N PRO A 443 -1.47 -11.11 -5.64
CA PRO A 443 -0.13 -10.90 -5.09
C PRO A 443 -0.03 -11.29 -3.63
N GLU A 444 1.14 -11.79 -3.25
CA GLU A 444 1.45 -12.05 -1.86
C GLU A 444 2.08 -10.80 -1.22
N ASN A 445 1.84 -10.64 0.08
CA ASN A 445 2.39 -9.56 0.91
C ASN A 445 2.00 -8.14 0.47
N LEU A 446 0.72 -7.95 0.10
CA LEU A 446 0.19 -6.61 -0.14
C LEU A 446 0.32 -5.75 1.14
N PRO A 447 0.87 -4.52 1.04
CA PRO A 447 0.86 -3.58 2.15
C PRO A 447 -0.58 -3.33 2.61
N PRO A 448 -0.84 -3.23 3.92
CA PRO A 448 -2.19 -3.08 4.43
C PRO A 448 -2.78 -1.74 4.02
N GLN A 449 -4.10 -1.67 4.07
CA GLN A 449 -4.82 -0.42 4.09
C GLN A 449 -5.01 0.02 5.55
N VAL A 450 -4.44 1.17 5.89
CA VAL A 450 -4.61 1.78 7.22
C VAL A 450 -5.76 2.77 7.13
N LEU A 451 -6.85 2.49 7.83
CA LEU A 451 -8.04 3.35 7.86
C LEU A 451 -7.86 4.51 8.84
N GLN A 452 -8.81 5.45 8.81
CA GLN A 452 -8.83 6.55 9.76
C GLN A 452 -9.02 6.03 11.19
N ALA A 453 -8.41 6.72 12.15
CA ALA A 453 -8.52 6.35 13.55
C ALA A 453 -9.96 6.53 14.08
N THR A 454 -10.45 5.49 14.74
CA THR A 454 -11.73 5.40 15.44
C THR A 454 -11.53 5.40 16.96
N ASP A 455 -12.64 5.39 17.71
CA ASP A 455 -12.67 5.16 19.17
C ASP A 455 -11.72 6.04 20.00
N TRP A 456 -11.82 7.35 19.79
CA TRP A 456 -11.03 8.35 20.51
C TRP A 456 -11.37 8.38 22.00
N LYS A 457 -10.43 7.96 22.84
CA LYS A 457 -10.58 7.90 24.31
C LYS A 457 -9.51 8.74 24.99
N GLN A 458 -9.94 9.68 25.82
CA GLN A 458 -9.03 10.42 26.69
C GLN A 458 -8.58 9.51 27.85
N LYS A 459 -7.28 9.48 28.13
CA LYS A 459 -6.71 8.72 29.25
C LYS A 459 -6.05 9.65 30.26
N GLU A 460 -6.00 9.20 31.51
CA GLU A 460 -5.26 9.89 32.55
C GLU A 460 -3.75 9.83 32.26
N VAL A 461 -3.08 10.94 32.54
CA VAL A 461 -1.63 11.05 32.50
C VAL A 461 -1.14 10.65 33.89
N SER A 462 -0.48 9.50 34.02
CA SER A 462 0.19 9.16 35.27
C SER A 462 1.33 10.15 35.53
N PRO A 463 1.43 10.69 36.76
CA PRO A 463 2.41 11.73 37.11
C PRO A 463 3.87 11.28 37.00
#